data_AF-A0A3M1TKV0-F1
#
_entry.id   AF-A0A3M1TKV0-F1
#
_cell.length_a   1.000
_cell.length_b   1.000
_cell.length_c   1.000
_cell.angle_alpha   90.00
_cell.angle_beta   90.00
_cell.angle_gamma   90.00
#
_symmetry.space_group_name_H-M   'P 1'
#
loop_
_entity.id
_entity.type
_entity.pdbx_description
1 polymer ?
#
loop_
_entity_poly.entity_id
_entity_poly.type
_entity_poly.pdbx_seq_one_letter_code
_entity_poly.pdbx_strand_id
1 'polypeptide(L)'
;MRILYFYPNIYPMRASFIFGLIIALLGALFVMQNSQQVDINFLFFEFHSSMALALVSALLAGMLIMAFMGFPFWYEKRKQLRMARKALKSHQQTINSLKKEHLTKETTAE
;
A
#
# COMPACT_ATOMS: atom_id res chain seq x y z
N MET A 1 -31.69 8.83 -28.80
CA MET A 1 -31.05 7.63 -28.23
C MET A 1 -29.59 7.63 -28.67
N ARG A 2 -28.67 8.12 -27.82
CA ARG A 2 -27.23 8.21 -28.14
C ARG A 2 -26.46 7.66 -26.95
N ILE A 3 -26.04 6.41 -27.07
CA ILE A 3 -25.18 5.76 -26.08
C ILE A 3 -23.75 6.05 -26.52
N LEU A 4 -23.11 6.99 -25.82
CA LEU A 4 -21.69 7.29 -25.98
C LEU A 4 -20.88 6.12 -25.40
N TYR A 5 -20.03 5.53 -26.24
CA TYR A 5 -19.06 4.53 -25.80
C TYR A 5 -18.04 5.17 -24.85
N PHE A 6 -18.10 4.78 -23.58
CA PHE A 6 -17.00 4.97 -22.64
C PHE A 6 -15.91 3.95 -22.97
N TYR A 7 -15.01 4.32 -23.88
CA TYR A 7 -13.82 3.51 -24.16
C TYR A 7 -12.81 3.76 -23.03
N PRO A 8 -12.45 2.74 -22.22
CA PRO A 8 -11.48 2.93 -21.16
C PRO A 8 -10.14 3.29 -21.78
N ASN A 9 -9.47 4.26 -21.17
CA ASN A 9 -8.13 4.70 -21.56
C ASN A 9 -7.13 3.56 -21.29
N ILE A 10 -6.82 2.75 -22.32
CA ILE A 10 -5.91 1.59 -22.29
C ILE A 10 -4.43 2.00 -22.51
N TYR A 11 -4.17 3.28 -22.81
CA TYR A 11 -2.80 3.79 -23.00
C TYR A 11 -1.84 3.52 -21.82
N PRO A 12 -2.22 3.57 -20.52
CA PRO A 12 -1.27 3.34 -19.43
C PRO A 12 -0.78 1.88 -19.33
N MET A 13 -1.56 0.89 -19.80
CA MET A 13 -1.15 -0.53 -19.70
C MET A 13 0.00 -0.88 -20.63
N ARG A 14 0.03 -0.27 -21.83
CA ARG A 14 1.10 -0.50 -22.82
C ARG A 14 2.42 0.16 -22.39
N ALA A 15 2.34 1.38 -21.87
CA ALA A 15 3.50 2.08 -21.33
C ALA A 15 4.12 1.33 -20.14
N SER A 16 3.28 0.81 -19.22
CA SER A 16 3.75 0.01 -18.08
C SER A 16 4.45 -1.28 -18.52
N PHE A 17 3.95 -1.93 -19.57
CA PHE A 17 4.57 -3.14 -20.13
C PHE A 17 5.95 -2.85 -20.75
N ILE A 18 6.06 -1.80 -21.57
CA ILE A 18 7.33 -1.39 -22.17
C ILE A 18 8.33 -0.96 -21.08
N PHE A 19 7.87 -0.21 -20.08
CA PHE A 19 8.71 0.18 -18.95
C PHE A 19 9.22 -1.04 -18.16
N GLY A 20 8.34 -2.03 -17.92
CA GLY A 20 8.72 -3.29 -17.29
C GLY A 20 9.79 -4.06 -18.08
N LEU A 21 9.67 -4.10 -19.41
CA LEU A 21 10.69 -4.68 -20.30
C LEU A 21 12.05 -3.98 -20.17
N ILE A 22 12.05 -2.64 -20.15
CA ILE A 22 13.28 -1.85 -19.97
C ILE A 22 13.93 -2.17 -18.62
N ILE A 23 13.14 -2.19 -17.54
CA ILE A 23 13.63 -2.54 -16.19
C ILE A 23 14.20 -3.96 -16.18
N ALA A 24 13.52 -4.92 -16.80
CA ALA A 24 13.99 -6.31 -16.87
C ALA A 24 15.32 -6.42 -17.64
N LEU A 25 15.46 -5.71 -18.76
CA LEU A 25 16.70 -5.68 -19.54
C LEU A 25 17.84 -5.05 -18.74
N LEU A 26 17.59 -3.92 -18.06
CA LEU A 26 18.57 -3.28 -17.18
C LEU A 26 18.99 -4.21 -16.03
N GLY A 27 18.03 -4.92 -15.43
CA GLY A 27 18.31 -5.92 -14.39
C GLY A 27 19.19 -7.07 -14.90
N ALA A 28 18.91 -7.58 -16.11
CA ALA A 28 19.74 -8.62 -16.73
C ALA A 28 21.17 -8.11 -17.00
N LEU A 29 21.32 -6.90 -17.54
CA LEU A 29 22.61 -6.27 -17.76
C LEU A 29 23.37 -6.07 -16.45
N PHE A 30 22.68 -5.62 -15.39
CA PHE A 30 23.25 -5.44 -14.07
C PHE A 30 23.80 -6.76 -13.51
N VAL A 31 23.05 -7.86 -13.62
CA VAL A 31 23.50 -9.20 -13.20
C VAL A 31 24.69 -9.67 -14.03
N MET A 32 24.66 -9.48 -15.34
CA MET A 32 25.74 -9.91 -16.24
C MET A 32 27.04 -9.14 -15.98
N GLN A 33 26.97 -7.82 -15.80
CA GLN A 33 28.14 -6.98 -15.51
C GLN A 33 28.70 -7.22 -14.11
N ASN A 34 27.85 -7.53 -13.12
CA ASN A 34 28.26 -7.80 -11.75
C ASN A 34 28.19 -9.31 -11.43
N SER A 35 28.59 -10.13 -12.41
CA SER A 35 28.62 -11.60 -12.30
C SER A 35 29.84 -12.12 -11.54
N GLN A 36 30.79 -11.24 -11.20
CA GLN A 36 31.94 -11.58 -10.36
C GLN A 36 31.48 -12.20 -9.05
N GLN A 37 32.05 -13.37 -8.73
CA GLN A 37 31.83 -14.03 -7.46
C GLN A 37 32.53 -13.28 -6.34
N VAL A 38 31.82 -13.15 -5.22
CA VAL A 38 32.29 -12.55 -3.99
C VAL A 38 31.98 -13.49 -2.83
N ASP A 39 32.90 -13.51 -1.87
CA ASP A 39 32.75 -14.28 -0.64
C ASP A 39 31.93 -13.45 0.36
N ILE A 40 30.87 -14.07 0.89
CA ILE A 40 29.97 -13.42 1.83
C ILE A 40 30.01 -14.17 3.14
N ASN A 41 30.54 -13.49 4.16
CA ASN A 41 30.55 -13.97 5.53
C ASN A 41 29.44 -13.24 6.30
N PHE A 42 28.32 -13.93 6.53
CA PHE A 42 27.14 -13.39 7.20
C PHE A 42 26.85 -14.15 8.50
N LEU A 43 27.15 -13.50 9.63
CA LEU A 43 27.08 -14.06 10.98
C LEU A 43 27.89 -15.36 11.13
N PHE A 44 27.25 -16.51 10.87
CA PHE A 44 27.83 -17.85 10.98
C PHE A 44 27.78 -18.63 9.65
N PHE A 45 27.35 -17.97 8.58
CA PHE A 45 27.23 -18.56 7.25
C PHE A 45 28.26 -17.94 6.32
N GLU A 46 28.94 -18.80 5.57
CA GLU A 46 29.85 -18.40 4.50
C GLU A 46 29.31 -18.98 3.21
N PHE A 47 29.13 -18.14 2.19
CA PHE A 47 28.67 -18.57 0.89
C PHE A 47 29.24 -17.70 -0.22
N HIS A 48 29.31 -18.29 -1.41
CA HIS A 48 29.81 -17.63 -2.61
C HIS A 48 28.61 -17.23 -3.46
N SER A 49 28.54 -15.96 -3.85
CA SER A 49 27.46 -15.44 -4.67
C SER A 49 28.02 -14.42 -5.66
N SER A 50 27.28 -14.14 -6.74
CA SER A 50 27.59 -12.95 -7.53
C SER A 50 27.27 -11.70 -6.72
N MET A 51 28.04 -10.63 -6.96
CA MET A 51 27.84 -9.33 -6.31
C MET A 51 26.43 -8.77 -6.56
N ALA A 52 25.92 -8.90 -7.79
CA ALA A 52 24.55 -8.50 -8.11
C ALA A 52 23.50 -9.22 -7.25
N LEU A 53 23.60 -10.55 -7.14
CA LEU A 53 22.63 -11.34 -6.40
C LEU A 53 22.67 -11.00 -4.90
N ALA A 54 23.87 -10.78 -4.36
CA ALA A 54 24.05 -10.33 -2.99
C ALA A 54 23.35 -8.99 -2.73
N LEU A 55 23.57 -7.99 -3.59
CA LEU A 55 22.93 -6.68 -3.45
C LEU A 55 21.40 -6.75 -3.55
N VAL A 56 20.88 -7.49 -4.54
CA VAL A 56 19.43 -7.66 -4.71
C VAL A 56 18.83 -8.36 -3.49
N SER A 57 19.47 -9.42 -2.96
CA SER A 57 18.99 -10.10 -1.76
C SER A 57 18.99 -9.20 -0.52
N ALA A 58 20.02 -8.36 -0.35
CA ALA A 58 20.12 -7.43 0.78
C ALA A 58 19.02 -6.35 0.70
N LEU A 59 18.76 -5.80 -0.49
CA LEU A 59 17.66 -4.86 -0.72
C LEU A 59 16.30 -5.50 -0.44
N LEU A 60 16.07 -6.72 -0.94
CA LEU A 60 14.83 -7.46 -0.69
C LEU A 60 14.64 -7.75 0.80
N ALA A 61 15.69 -8.18 1.50
CA ALA A 61 15.65 -8.38 2.95
C ALA A 61 15.31 -7.08 3.70
N GLY A 62 15.94 -5.96 3.32
CA GLY A 62 15.64 -4.65 3.89
C GLY A 62 14.18 -4.23 3.67
N MET A 63 13.65 -4.43 2.46
CA MET A 63 12.23 -4.18 2.15
C MET A 63 11.29 -5.05 2.98
N LEU A 64 11.61 -6.34 3.14
CA LEU A 64 10.82 -7.24 3.98
C LEU A 64 10.82 -6.75 5.44
N ILE A 65 12.00 -6.42 5.99
CA ILE A 65 12.12 -5.90 7.35
C ILE A 65 11.28 -4.62 7.52
N MET A 66 11.34 -3.67 6.57
CA MET A 66 10.50 -2.47 6.59
C MET A 66 9.00 -2.80 6.55
N ALA A 67 8.59 -3.74 5.70
CA ALA A 67 7.20 -4.17 5.60
C ALA A 67 6.69 -4.79 6.91
N PHE A 68 7.50 -5.64 7.55
CA PHE A 68 7.19 -6.21 8.87
C PHE A 68 7.10 -5.13 9.95
N MET A 69 8.03 -4.17 9.96
CA MET A 69 8.04 -3.06 10.92
C MET A 69 6.82 -2.12 10.75
N GLY A 70 6.32 -1.96 9.52
CA GLY A 70 5.15 -1.14 9.22
C GLY A 70 3.81 -1.76 9.62
N PHE A 71 3.76 -3.08 9.83
CA PHE A 71 2.53 -3.79 10.19
C PHE A 71 1.85 -3.30 11.48
N PRO A 72 2.54 -3.16 12.64
CA PRO A 72 1.91 -2.68 13.87
C PRO A 72 1.38 -1.25 13.72
N PHE A 73 2.12 -0.38 13.02
CA PHE A 73 1.68 1.00 12.76
C PHE A 73 0.39 1.03 11.93
N TRP A 74 0.35 0.24 10.85
CA TRP A 74 -0.84 0.13 10.01
C TRP A 74 -2.05 -0.41 10.78
N TYR A 75 -1.84 -1.43 11.62
CA TYR A 75 -2.90 -2.01 12.44
C TYR A 75 -3.51 -0.99 13.41
N GLU A 76 -2.67 -0.27 14.16
CA GLU A 76 -3.12 0.72 15.13
C GLU A 76 -3.87 1.87 14.44
N LYS A 77 -3.37 2.34 13.29
CA LYS A 77 -4.08 3.35 12.48
C LYS A 77 -5.44 2.85 12.00
N ARG A 78 -5.55 1.59 11.57
CA ARG A 78 -6.84 1.00 11.17
C ARG A 78 -7.81 0.90 12.34
N LYS A 79 -7.32 0.55 13.53
CA LYS A 79 -8.10 0.49 14.77
C LYS A 79 -8.61 1.89 15.15
N GLN A 80 -7.73 2.89 15.16
CA GLN A 80 -8.09 4.29 15.43
C GLN A 80 -9.14 4.80 14.44
N LEU A 81 -8.98 4.51 13.15
CA LEU A 81 -9.95 4.89 12.12
C LEU A 81 -11.32 4.24 12.36
N ARG A 82 -11.35 2.97 12.77
CA ARG A 82 -12.61 2.28 13.10
C ARG A 82 -13.29 2.88 14.33
N MET A 83 -12.52 3.23 15.36
CA MET A 83 -13.05 3.87 16.57
C MET A 83 -13.59 5.26 16.27
N ALA A 84 -12.84 6.08 15.53
CA ALA A 84 -13.26 7.42 15.12
C ALA A 84 -14.57 7.38 14.30
N ARG A 85 -14.70 6.45 13.36
CA ARG A 85 -15.94 6.26 12.57
C ARG A 85 -17.13 5.85 13.44
N LYS A 86 -16.91 5.00 14.46
CA LYS A 86 -17.97 4.62 15.41
C LYS A 86 -18.42 5.81 16.25
N ALA A 87 -17.49 6.58 16.79
CA ALA A 87 -17.80 7.79 17.57
C ALA A 87 -18.56 8.84 16.74
N LEU A 88 -18.17 9.04 15.48
CA LEU A 88 -18.87 9.94 14.58
C LEU A 88 -20.33 9.51 14.37
N LYS A 89 -20.56 8.19 14.17
CA LYS A 89 -21.90 7.64 13.98
C LYS A 89 -22.77 7.80 15.24
N SER A 90 -22.22 7.53 16.43
CA SER A 90 -22.97 7.71 17.68
C SER A 90 -23.32 9.18 17.93
N HIS A 91 -22.40 10.10 17.71
CA HIS A 91 -22.68 11.53 17.85
C HIS A 91 -23.75 12.02 16.88
N GLN A 92 -23.72 11.55 15.63
CA GLN A 92 -24.77 11.87 14.65
C GLN A 92 -26.15 11.34 15.08
N GLN A 93 -26.20 10.15 15.70
CA GLN A 93 -27.45 9.58 16.23
C GLN A 93 -27.99 10.42 17.39
N THR A 94 -27.14 10.85 18.33
CA THR A 94 -27.54 11.71 19.45
C THR A 94 -28.06 13.07 18.97
N ILE A 95 -27.39 13.70 18.01
CA ILE A 95 -27.86 14.97 17.41
C ILE A 95 -29.23 14.77 16.75
N ASN A 96 -29.42 13.68 16.02
CA ASN A 96 -30.69 13.40 15.35
C ASN A 96 -31.82 13.10 16.34
N SER A 97 -31.56 12.41 17.47
CA SER A 97 -32.57 12.16 18.49
C SER A 97 -32.95 13.44 19.24
N LEU A 98 -31.97 14.26 19.61
CA LEU A 98 -32.21 15.56 20.26
C LEU A 98 -33.02 16.48 19.36
N LYS A 99 -32.69 16.55 18.06
CA LYS A 99 -33.44 17.34 17.08
C LYS A 99 -34.90 16.88 16.98
N LYS A 100 -35.15 15.57 16.98
CA LYS A 100 -36.52 15.02 16.96
C LYS A 100 -37.30 15.36 18.23
N GLU A 101 -36.65 15.29 19.39
CA GLU A 101 -37.25 15.63 20.68
C GLU A 101 -37.61 17.13 20.77
N HIS A 102 -36.74 18.02 20.29
CA HIS A 102 -37.03 19.46 20.22
C HIS A 102 -38.20 19.78 19.29
N LEU A 103 -38.23 19.18 18.09
CA LEU A 103 -39.36 19.36 17.16
C LEU A 103 -40.69 18.86 17.75
N THR A 104 -40.68 17.75 18.50
CA THR A 104 -41.92 17.23 19.10
C THR A 104 -42.44 18.11 20.22
N LYS A 105 -41.56 18.71 21.03
CA LYS A 105 -41.94 19.63 22.12
C LYS A 105 -42.46 20.98 21.60
N GLU A 106 -41.95 21.47 20.48
CA GLU A 106 -42.44 22.71 19.86
C GLU A 106 -43.83 22.51 19.22
N THR A 107 -44.11 21.36 18.59
CA THR A 107 -45.42 21.07 17.97
C THR A 107 -46.53 20.69 18.98
N THR A 108 -46.21 20.39 20.24
CA THR A 108 -47.22 20.12 21.30
C THR A 108 -47.48 21.32 22.21
N ALA A 109 -46.75 22.41 22.04
CA ALA A 109 -46.92 23.66 22.80
C ALA A 109 -47.75 24.73 22.05
N GLU A 110 -48.11 24.48 20.78
CA GLU A 110 -49.12 25.22 19.98
C GLU A 110 -50.46 24.47 20.01
#